data_AF-A0A7X7MPJ1-F1
#
_entry.id   AF-A0A7X7MPJ1-F1
#
_cell.length_a   1.000
_cell.length_b   1.000
_cell.length_c   1.000
_cell.angle_alpha   90.00
_cell.angle_beta   90.00
_cell.angle_gamma   90.00
#
_symmetry.space_group_name_H-M   'P 1'
#
loop_
_entity.id
_entity.type
_entity.pdbx_description
1 polymer ?
#
loop_
_entity_poly.entity_id
_entity_poly.type
_entity_poly.pdbx_seq_one_letter_code
_entity_poly.pdbx_strand_id
1 'polypeptide(L)'
;MSAIFQAVGRLGVCAAVLAGALRAEERITLRPQDDGRALLNPGMGWTMHFYSNIPGNYGSKLEPSDALDGFPGCSVVYLRIPWSYLEPEEGVFNWAILDTPAQRWIARGGRVAFRITCSESWLRYATPEWVKKAG
;
A
#
# COMPACT_ATOMS: atom_id res chain seq x y z
N MET A 1 71.52 -27.56 -40.39
CA MET A 1 71.88 -26.99 -39.08
C MET A 1 70.59 -26.42 -38.49
N SER A 2 70.04 -27.06 -37.44
CA SER A 2 68.95 -26.67 -36.49
C SER A 2 67.71 -25.91 -37.01
N ALA A 3 66.47 -26.12 -36.56
CA ALA A 3 65.85 -26.99 -35.57
C ALA A 3 64.30 -26.92 -35.76
N ILE A 4 63.64 -28.06 -35.60
CA ILE A 4 62.41 -28.36 -34.82
C ILE A 4 61.40 -27.23 -34.50
N PHE A 5 60.11 -27.38 -34.89
CA PHE A 5 58.91 -27.56 -34.00
C PHE A 5 57.54 -27.32 -34.71
N GLN A 6 56.66 -28.33 -34.59
CA GLN A 6 55.20 -28.34 -34.40
C GLN A 6 54.20 -27.55 -35.29
N ALA A 7 53.23 -28.27 -35.88
CA ALA A 7 51.81 -28.31 -35.44
C ALA A 7 50.95 -29.03 -36.53
N VAL A 8 50.53 -30.29 -36.31
CA VAL A 8 49.16 -30.68 -35.86
C VAL A 8 48.07 -30.01 -36.72
N GLY A 9 47.27 -30.70 -37.56
CA GLY A 9 46.70 -32.03 -37.42
C GLY A 9 45.16 -31.92 -37.41
N ARG A 10 44.57 -31.85 -38.61
CA ARG A 10 43.16 -32.11 -39.01
C ARG A 10 42.03 -31.77 -38.01
N LEU A 11 41.20 -30.80 -38.40
CA LEU A 11 39.84 -30.57 -37.90
C LEU A 11 38.98 -31.84 -38.06
N GLY A 12 38.63 -32.47 -36.94
CA GLY A 12 37.53 -33.44 -36.83
C GLY A 12 36.37 -32.80 -36.09
N VAL A 13 35.21 -32.77 -36.74
CA VAL A 13 33.95 -32.24 -36.21
C VAL A 13 33.45 -33.11 -35.05
N CYS A 14 33.18 -32.52 -33.89
CA CYS A 14 32.36 -33.12 -32.83
C CYS A 14 31.22 -32.16 -32.47
N ALA A 15 30.04 -32.40 -33.03
CA ALA A 15 28.80 -31.78 -32.60
C ALA A 15 28.31 -32.47 -31.33
N ALA A 16 28.58 -31.88 -30.16
CA ALA A 16 27.99 -32.33 -28.91
C ALA A 16 26.57 -31.75 -28.80
N VAL A 17 25.56 -32.60 -29.02
CA VAL A 17 24.16 -32.27 -28.72
C VAL A 17 23.98 -32.32 -27.21
N LEU A 18 23.92 -31.15 -26.57
CA LEU A 18 23.49 -31.01 -25.18
C LEU A 18 21.97 -31.17 -25.13
N ALA A 19 21.51 -32.40 -24.88
CA ALA A 19 20.12 -32.65 -24.52
C ALA A 19 19.87 -32.15 -23.09
N GLY A 20 19.50 -30.87 -22.96
CA GLY A 20 18.97 -30.32 -21.72
C GLY A 20 17.61 -30.94 -21.43
N ALA A 21 17.51 -31.81 -20.43
CA ALA A 21 16.24 -32.28 -19.92
C ALA A 21 15.50 -31.11 -19.25
N LEU A 22 14.47 -30.57 -19.92
CA LEU A 22 13.51 -29.66 -19.31
C LEU A 22 12.82 -30.40 -18.15
N ARG A 23 13.21 -30.09 -16.92
CA ARG A 23 12.48 -30.55 -15.74
C ARG A 23 11.13 -29.84 -15.72
N ALA A 24 10.06 -30.61 -15.92
CA ALA A 24 8.71 -30.12 -15.70
C ALA A 24 8.58 -29.71 -14.23
N GLU A 25 8.28 -28.43 -14.00
CA GLU A 25 8.02 -27.90 -12.68
C GLU A 25 6.75 -28.56 -12.13
N GLU A 26 6.86 -29.15 -10.93
CA GLU A 26 5.73 -29.84 -10.29
C GLU A 26 4.66 -28.80 -9.92
N ARG A 27 3.55 -28.79 -10.66
CA ARG A 27 2.42 -27.89 -10.39
C ARG A 27 1.50 -28.49 -9.34
N ILE A 28 1.46 -27.85 -8.18
CA ILE A 28 0.44 -28.12 -7.16
C ILE A 28 -0.80 -27.26 -7.48
N THR A 29 -1.94 -27.91 -7.71
CA THR A 29 -3.22 -27.22 -7.86
C THR A 29 -3.96 -27.23 -6.53
N LEU A 30 -4.17 -26.05 -5.95
CA LEU A 30 -4.98 -25.87 -4.74
C LEU A 30 -6.39 -25.40 -5.13
N ARG A 31 -7.41 -25.96 -4.47
CA ARG A 31 -8.81 -25.52 -4.58
C ARG A 31 -9.32 -25.19 -3.17
N PRO A 32 -9.13 -23.94 -2.70
CA PRO A 32 -9.68 -23.51 -1.42
C PRO A 32 -11.19 -23.71 -1.43
N GLN A 33 -11.74 -24.19 -0.31
CA GLN A 33 -13.19 -24.21 -0.11
C GLN A 33 -13.62 -22.82 0.39
N ASP A 34 -14.75 -22.35 -0.08
CA ASP A 34 -15.37 -21.13 0.47
C ASP A 34 -15.90 -21.43 1.88
N ASP A 35 -15.50 -20.62 2.85
CA ASP A 35 -15.92 -20.73 4.24
C ASP A 35 -16.97 -19.66 4.62
N GLY A 36 -17.44 -18.87 3.65
CA GLY A 36 -18.46 -17.85 3.81
C GLY A 36 -17.99 -16.59 4.55
N ARG A 37 -16.73 -16.51 4.95
CA ARG A 37 -16.18 -15.30 5.59
C ARG A 37 -15.86 -14.26 4.53
N ALA A 38 -16.01 -12.99 4.89
CA ALA A 38 -15.61 -11.90 4.01
C ALA A 38 -14.09 -11.93 3.77
N LEU A 39 -13.70 -11.94 2.49
CA LEU A 39 -12.30 -11.83 2.10
C LEU A 39 -11.78 -10.43 2.41
N LEU A 40 -10.79 -10.34 3.29
CA LEU A 40 -9.99 -9.13 3.44
C LEU A 40 -8.92 -9.13 2.35
N ASN A 41 -8.95 -8.12 1.47
CA ASN A 41 -7.97 -7.95 0.41
C ASN A 41 -7.05 -6.76 0.72
N PRO A 42 -5.86 -6.97 1.31
CA PRO A 42 -4.96 -5.87 1.64
C PRO A 42 -4.57 -5.07 0.39
N GLY A 43 -4.70 -3.74 0.44
CA GLY A 43 -4.31 -2.85 -0.67
C GLY A 43 -5.27 -2.80 -1.86
N MET A 44 -6.22 -3.74 -1.95
CA MET A 44 -7.22 -3.82 -3.04
C MET A 44 -8.64 -4.14 -2.53
N GLY A 45 -8.87 -4.00 -1.23
CA GLY A 45 -10.13 -4.31 -0.56
C GLY A 45 -11.00 -3.08 -0.32
N TRP A 46 -12.08 -3.28 0.44
CA TRP A 46 -13.00 -2.21 0.78
C TRP A 46 -12.40 -1.27 1.83
N THR A 47 -12.56 0.03 1.58
CA THR A 47 -12.07 1.10 2.46
C THR A 47 -13.21 2.03 2.88
N MET A 48 -13.27 2.37 4.17
CA MET A 48 -14.17 3.40 4.68
C MET A 48 -13.52 4.76 4.59
N HIS A 49 -14.13 5.69 3.85
CA HIS A 49 -13.75 7.10 3.87
C HIS A 49 -14.30 7.75 5.14
N PHE A 50 -13.50 7.76 6.20
CA PHE A 50 -13.88 8.39 7.45
C PHE A 50 -13.80 9.91 7.31
N TYR A 51 -12.66 10.40 6.81
CA TYR A 51 -12.53 11.76 6.32
C TYR A 51 -12.40 11.75 4.80
N SER A 52 -13.26 12.54 4.15
CA SER A 52 -13.09 12.96 2.77
C SER A 52 -13.01 14.49 2.77
N ASN A 53 -11.88 14.99 3.26
CA ASN A 53 -11.49 16.41 3.35
C ASN A 53 -12.15 17.23 4.46
N ILE A 54 -13.41 16.94 4.79
CA ILE A 54 -14.17 17.69 5.79
C ILE A 54 -14.33 16.83 7.05
N PRO A 55 -13.71 17.19 8.19
CA PRO A 55 -13.78 16.39 9.42
C PRO A 55 -15.19 16.16 9.96
N GLY A 56 -16.13 17.05 9.65
CA GLY A 56 -17.53 16.94 10.07
C GLY A 56 -18.39 15.98 9.25
N ASN A 57 -17.84 15.31 8.23
CA ASN A 57 -18.58 14.41 7.35
C ASN A 57 -18.32 12.92 7.64
N TYR A 58 -19.16 12.07 7.04
CA TYR A 58 -19.02 10.60 7.01
C TYR A 58 -18.77 9.98 8.38
N GLY A 59 -17.53 9.61 8.67
CA GLY A 59 -17.12 8.90 9.86
C GLY A 59 -17.38 9.67 11.16
N SER A 60 -17.46 11.01 11.08
CA SER A 60 -17.84 11.86 12.23
C SER A 60 -19.22 11.54 12.81
N LYS A 61 -20.08 10.87 12.04
CA LYS A 61 -21.45 10.49 12.42
C LYS A 61 -21.53 9.08 12.99
N LEU A 62 -20.42 8.33 12.99
CA LEU A 62 -20.37 7.00 13.58
C LEU A 62 -20.25 7.12 15.10
N GLU A 63 -20.84 6.15 15.80
CA GLU A 63 -20.61 6.00 17.23
C GLU A 63 -19.10 5.84 17.52
N PRO A 64 -18.60 6.29 18.68
CA PRO A 64 -17.16 6.30 18.97
C PRO A 64 -16.47 4.94 18.81
N SER A 65 -17.16 3.85 19.13
CA SER A 65 -16.66 2.48 19.00
C SER A 65 -16.98 1.82 17.65
N ASP A 66 -17.83 2.43 16.83
CA ASP A 66 -18.27 1.82 15.58
C ASP A 66 -17.16 1.88 14.53
N ALA A 67 -16.64 0.72 14.16
CA ALA A 67 -15.65 0.54 13.12
C ALA A 67 -16.25 -0.09 11.84
N LEU A 68 -17.58 -0.15 11.71
CA LEU A 68 -18.33 -0.85 10.65
C LEU A 68 -18.27 -2.38 10.77
N ASP A 69 -18.56 -2.92 11.95
CA ASP A 69 -18.55 -4.37 12.17
C ASP A 69 -19.64 -5.10 11.34
N GLY A 70 -20.71 -4.38 10.95
CA GLY A 70 -21.72 -4.89 10.03
C GLY A 70 -21.24 -5.08 8.59
N PHE A 71 -20.04 -4.61 8.23
CA PHE A 71 -19.45 -4.81 6.91
C PHE A 71 -18.04 -5.43 7.01
N PRO A 72 -17.94 -6.75 7.28
CA PRO A 72 -16.69 -7.41 7.65
C PRO A 72 -15.61 -7.39 6.55
N GLY A 73 -15.97 -7.13 5.28
CA GLY A 73 -14.99 -6.97 4.19
C GLY A 73 -14.25 -5.63 4.20
N CYS A 74 -14.73 -4.63 4.94
CA CYS A 74 -14.11 -3.31 5.06
C CYS A 74 -13.03 -3.33 6.15
N SER A 75 -11.78 -3.54 5.73
CA SER A 75 -10.64 -3.67 6.66
C SER A 75 -9.84 -2.40 6.85
N VAL A 76 -10.03 -1.39 6.00
CA VAL A 76 -9.20 -0.17 5.98
C VAL A 76 -10.05 1.05 6.27
N VAL A 77 -9.58 1.92 7.16
CA VAL A 77 -10.10 3.29 7.29
C VAL A 77 -9.19 4.26 6.54
N TYR A 78 -9.80 5.13 5.76
CA TYR A 78 -9.15 6.15 4.96
C TYR A 78 -9.38 7.53 5.57
N LEU A 79 -8.28 8.19 5.95
CA LEU A 79 -8.24 9.50 6.59
C LEU A 79 -7.60 10.49 5.64
N ARG A 80 -8.43 11.22 4.88
CA ARG A 80 -7.97 12.32 4.03
C ARG A 80 -8.30 13.67 4.65
N ILE A 81 -7.26 14.43 5.00
CA ILE A 81 -7.39 15.76 5.61
C ILE A 81 -6.41 16.77 4.97
N PRO A 82 -6.75 18.06 4.94
CA PRO A 82 -5.81 19.12 4.62
C PRO A 82 -4.69 19.24 5.68
N TRP A 83 -3.49 19.62 5.26
CA TRP A 83 -2.35 19.86 6.16
C TRP A 83 -2.68 20.95 7.19
N SER A 84 -3.39 22.00 6.81
CA SER A 84 -3.81 23.09 7.71
C SER A 84 -4.65 22.64 8.91
N TYR A 85 -5.30 21.47 8.87
CA TYR A 85 -5.99 20.90 10.03
C TYR A 85 -5.08 20.06 10.92
N LEU A 86 -4.02 19.49 10.34
CA LEU A 86 -3.02 18.71 11.07
C LEU A 86 -2.01 19.61 11.79
N GLU A 87 -1.59 20.70 11.16
CA GLU A 87 -0.59 21.64 11.68
C GLU A 87 -1.06 23.09 11.48
N PRO A 88 -2.03 23.56 12.28
CA PRO A 88 -2.60 24.90 12.14
C PRO A 88 -1.57 26.03 12.34
N GLU A 89 -0.55 25.81 13.17
CA GLU A 89 0.56 26.73 13.43
C GLU A 89 1.89 25.96 13.32
N GLU A 90 2.99 26.64 13.00
CA GLU A 90 4.30 26.00 12.81
C GLU A 90 4.73 25.23 14.05
N GLY A 91 4.94 23.91 13.90
CA GLY A 91 5.31 23.02 15.00
C GLY A 91 4.17 22.65 15.96
N VAL A 92 2.95 23.16 15.75
CA VAL A 92 1.77 22.84 16.59
C VAL A 92 0.90 21.82 15.87
N PHE A 93 1.05 20.55 16.23
CA PHE A 93 0.34 19.44 15.59
C PHE A 93 -0.91 19.00 16.35
N ASN A 94 -2.00 18.80 15.63
CA ASN A 94 -3.23 18.16 16.11
C ASN A 94 -3.29 16.70 15.68
N TRP A 95 -2.49 15.82 16.29
CA TRP A 95 -2.47 14.39 15.98
C TRP A 95 -3.79 13.67 16.32
N ALA A 96 -4.55 14.21 17.28
CA ALA A 96 -5.82 13.65 17.72
C ALA A 96 -6.83 13.50 16.57
N ILE A 97 -6.76 14.35 15.54
CA ILE A 97 -7.61 14.24 14.36
C ILE A 97 -7.40 12.92 13.62
N LEU A 98 -6.18 12.37 13.62
CA LEU A 98 -5.86 11.10 12.98
C LEU A 98 -5.98 9.93 13.95
N ASP A 99 -5.43 10.09 15.16
CA ASP A 99 -5.32 9.00 16.12
C ASP A 99 -6.68 8.55 16.62
N THR A 100 -7.55 9.49 17.00
CA THR A 100 -8.87 9.19 17.59
C THR A 100 -9.71 8.28 16.70
N PRO A 101 -9.95 8.59 15.40
CA PRO A 101 -10.70 7.69 14.53
C PRO A 101 -9.93 6.41 14.18
N ALA A 102 -8.59 6.44 14.13
CA ALA A 102 -7.77 5.28 13.79
C ALA A 102 -7.85 4.17 14.86
N GLN A 103 -7.90 4.52 16.14
CA GLN A 103 -7.81 3.54 17.25
C GLN A 103 -8.83 2.40 17.15
N ARG A 104 -10.09 2.69 16.81
CA ARG A 104 -11.14 1.66 16.68
C ARG A 104 -10.89 0.67 15.53
N TRP A 105 -10.28 1.11 14.42
CA TRP A 105 -9.87 0.19 13.36
C TRP A 105 -8.65 -0.62 13.76
N ILE A 106 -7.69 -0.01 14.46
CA ILE A 106 -6.49 -0.71 14.97
C ILE A 106 -6.89 -1.79 15.97
N ALA A 107 -7.80 -1.49 16.91
CA ALA A 107 -8.25 -2.40 17.95
C ALA A 107 -8.86 -3.71 17.41
N ARG A 108 -9.46 -3.67 16.21
CA ARG A 108 -10.01 -4.85 15.52
C ARG A 108 -9.07 -5.48 14.48
N GLY A 109 -7.80 -5.08 14.45
CA GLY A 109 -6.81 -5.59 13.50
C GLY A 109 -6.93 -5.03 12.08
N GLY A 110 -7.70 -3.97 11.89
CA GLY A 110 -7.80 -3.25 10.63
C GLY A 110 -6.55 -2.43 10.29
N ARG A 111 -6.57 -1.79 9.12
CA ARG A 111 -5.51 -0.90 8.65
C ARG A 111 -5.99 0.54 8.57
N VAL A 112 -5.04 1.46 8.61
CA VAL A 112 -5.27 2.90 8.45
C VAL A 112 -4.49 3.37 7.23
N ALA A 113 -5.15 4.15 6.39
CA ALA A 113 -4.55 4.79 5.23
C ALA A 113 -4.73 6.30 5.34
N PHE A 114 -3.64 7.05 5.17
CA PHE A 114 -3.63 8.50 5.32
C PHE A 114 -3.41 9.19 3.98
N ARG A 115 -4.02 10.36 3.81
CA ARG A 115 -3.68 11.30 2.75
C ARG A 115 -3.76 12.72 3.28
N ILE A 116 -2.60 13.36 3.37
CA ILE A 116 -2.51 14.77 3.74
C ILE A 116 -2.46 15.60 2.46
N THR A 117 -3.36 16.57 2.33
CA THR A 117 -3.45 17.41 1.12
C THR A 117 -2.97 18.83 1.35
N CYS A 118 -2.23 19.36 0.37
CA CYS A 118 -1.72 20.73 0.39
C CYS A 118 -2.57 21.69 -0.48
N SER A 119 -3.53 21.15 -1.24
CA SER A 119 -4.43 21.90 -2.11
C SER A 119 -5.82 21.26 -2.12
N GLU A 120 -6.85 22.09 -1.97
CA GLU A 120 -8.26 21.70 -2.00
C GLU A 120 -9.06 22.81 -2.69
N SER A 121 -10.06 22.45 -3.49
CA SER A 121 -10.86 23.41 -4.26
C SER A 121 -11.82 24.24 -3.41
N TRP A 122 -12.17 23.76 -2.21
CA TRP A 122 -13.21 24.31 -1.34
C TRP A 122 -12.63 25.02 -0.10
N LEU A 123 -11.34 24.88 0.16
CA LEU A 123 -10.67 25.44 1.33
C LEU A 123 -9.58 26.41 0.89
N ARG A 124 -9.66 27.66 1.36
CA ARG A 124 -8.70 28.71 1.01
C ARG A 124 -7.25 28.32 1.32
N TYR A 125 -7.02 27.65 2.45
CA TYR A 125 -5.71 27.23 2.92
C TYR A 125 -5.74 25.75 3.28
N ALA A 126 -5.47 24.89 2.31
CA ALA A 126 -5.23 23.47 2.56
C ALA A 126 -3.80 23.21 3.06
N THR A 127 -2.82 23.93 2.50
CA THR A 127 -1.54 24.19 3.16
C THR A 127 -1.76 25.24 4.25
N PRO A 128 -1.18 25.12 5.45
CA PRO A 128 -1.32 26.11 6.51
C PRO A 128 -0.93 27.52 6.05
N GLU A 129 -1.63 28.54 6.55
CA GLU A 129 -1.36 29.93 6.14
C GLU A 129 0.04 30.41 6.55
N TRP A 130 0.58 29.89 7.67
CA TRP A 130 1.91 30.25 8.15
C TRP A 130 3.01 29.89 7.14
N VAL A 131 2.87 28.78 6.40
CA VAL A 131 3.81 28.39 5.33
C VAL A 131 3.88 29.48 4.27
N LYS A 132 2.73 30.00 3.85
CA LYS A 132 2.68 31.11 2.87
C LYS A 132 3.32 32.40 3.42
N LYS A 133 3.18 32.66 4.72
CA LYS A 133 3.76 33.85 5.37
C LYS A 133 5.29 33.73 5.54
N ALA A 134 5.83 32.51 5.56
CA ALA A 134 7.26 32.26 5.73
C ALA A 134 8.10 32.58 4.47
N GLY A 135 7.49 32.59 3.27
CA GLY A 135 8.14 32.91 2.00
C GLY A 135 8.26 31.72 1.07
#